data_AF-W1XSS0-F1
#
_entry.id   AF-W1XSS0-F1
#
_cell.length_a   1.000
_cell.length_b   1.000
_cell.length_c   1.000
_cell.angle_alpha   90.00
_cell.angle_beta   90.00
_cell.angle_gamma   90.00
#
_symmetry.space_group_name_H-M   'P 1'
#
loop_
_entity.id
_entity.type
_entity.pdbx_description
1 polymer ?
#
loop_
_entity_poly.entity_id
_entity_poly.type
_entity_poly.pdbx_seq_one_letter_code
_entity_poly.pdbx_strand_id
1 'polypeptide(L)'
;QQAGLSWITVLKKRENYRACFHQFDPVKVAAMQEEDVERLVQDAGIIRHRGKIQAIIGNARAYLQMERNGEPFADFVWSFVNHQPQVTQATTLSEIPTSTPASDALSKALKKRGFKFV
;
A
#
# COMPACT_ATOMS: atom_id res chain seq x y z
N GLN A 1 -2.63 5.48 -0.87
CA GLN A 1 -2.48 6.95 -0.63
C GLN A 1 -2.74 7.79 -1.88
N GLN A 2 -2.24 7.40 -3.06
CA GLN A 2 -2.37 8.20 -4.29
C GLN A 2 -3.78 8.28 -4.89
N ALA A 3 -4.68 7.32 -4.65
CA ALA A 3 -6.03 7.28 -5.26
C ALA A 3 -6.72 8.66 -5.30
N GLY A 4 -7.04 9.13 -6.51
CA GLY A 4 -7.66 10.44 -6.76
C GLY A 4 -6.71 11.65 -6.72
N LEU A 5 -5.38 11.45 -6.70
CA LEU A 5 -4.37 12.51 -6.63
C LEU A 5 -3.24 12.27 -7.62
N SER A 6 -2.45 13.30 -7.93
CA SER A 6 -1.20 13.13 -8.68
C SER A 6 -0.15 12.41 -7.83
N TRP A 7 0.70 11.59 -8.47
CA TRP A 7 1.80 10.89 -7.77
C TRP A 7 2.77 11.86 -7.09
N ILE A 8 3.07 12.99 -7.73
CA ILE A 8 3.97 14.00 -7.17
C ILE A 8 3.49 14.54 -5.81
N THR A 9 2.17 14.58 -5.57
CA THR A 9 1.59 14.98 -4.28
C THR A 9 1.99 14.00 -3.18
N VAL A 10 1.96 12.70 -3.46
CA VAL A 10 2.38 11.67 -2.49
C VAL A 10 3.89 11.67 -2.32
N LEU A 11 4.64 11.80 -3.43
CA LEU A 11 6.10 11.78 -3.40
C LEU A 11 6.67 12.91 -2.53
N LYS A 12 6.15 14.14 -2.66
CA LYS A 12 6.56 15.28 -1.82
C LYS A 12 6.26 15.10 -0.34
N LYS A 13 5.30 14.23 0.01
CA LYS A 13 4.90 13.93 1.38
C LYS A 13 5.58 12.68 1.96
N ARG A 14 6.43 11.99 1.18
CA ARG A 14 6.96 10.67 1.53
C ARG A 14 7.73 10.65 2.86
N GLU A 15 8.55 11.66 3.14
CA GLU A 15 9.31 11.70 4.40
C GLU A 15 8.39 11.93 5.61
N ASN A 16 7.32 12.74 5.44
CA ASN A 16 6.31 12.88 6.47
C ASN A 16 5.58 11.55 6.71
N TYR A 17 5.20 10.83 5.65
CA TYR A 17 4.65 9.48 5.80
C TYR A 17 5.60 8.54 6.55
N ARG A 18 6.89 8.53 6.21
CA ARG A 18 7.89 7.72 6.92
C ARG A 18 7.96 8.11 8.41
N ALA A 19 7.95 9.39 8.74
CA ALA A 19 7.96 9.83 10.14
C ALA A 19 6.68 9.42 10.88
N CYS A 20 5.51 9.72 10.32
CA CYS A 20 4.19 9.47 10.92
C CYS A 20 3.87 7.99 11.09
N PHE A 21 4.40 7.12 10.22
CA PHE A 21 4.13 5.68 10.19
C PHE A 21 5.39 4.86 10.51
N HIS A 22 6.26 5.35 11.40
CA HIS A 22 7.38 4.58 11.97
C HIS A 22 8.29 3.91 10.94
N GLN A 23 8.65 4.64 9.89
CA GLN A 23 9.47 4.17 8.76
C GLN A 23 8.85 2.95 8.04
N PHE A 24 7.53 2.79 8.18
CA PHE A 24 6.75 1.64 7.72
C PHE A 24 7.14 0.31 8.39
N ASP A 25 7.64 0.35 9.63
CA ASP A 25 7.74 -0.83 10.49
C ASP A 25 6.33 -1.41 10.72
N PRO A 26 6.00 -2.59 10.20
CA PRO A 26 4.65 -3.13 10.24
C PRO A 26 4.19 -3.43 11.67
N VAL A 27 5.10 -3.77 12.59
CA VAL A 27 4.76 -4.04 13.99
C VAL A 27 4.30 -2.77 14.69
N LYS A 28 5.06 -1.68 14.53
CA LYS A 28 4.72 -0.39 15.12
C LYS A 28 3.44 0.20 14.51
N VAL A 29 3.32 0.13 13.18
CA VAL A 29 2.13 0.63 12.48
C VAL A 29 0.88 -0.16 12.85
N ALA A 30 0.97 -1.49 12.99
CA ALA A 30 -0.17 -2.32 13.39
C ALA A 30 -0.67 -2.02 14.81
N ALA A 31 0.22 -1.55 15.69
CA ALA A 31 -0.08 -1.19 17.08
C ALA A 31 -0.76 0.17 17.25
N MET A 32 -0.81 1.01 16.19
CA MET A 32 -1.49 2.30 16.22
C MET A 32 -2.99 2.13 16.48
N GLN A 33 -3.55 3.06 17.26
CA GLN A 33 -4.94 3.06 17.72
C GLN A 33 -5.75 4.23 17.13
N GLU A 34 -7.01 4.38 17.52
CA GLU A 34 -7.88 5.45 16.99
C GLU A 34 -7.33 6.83 17.36
N GLU A 35 -6.69 6.99 18.51
CA GLU A 35 -6.05 8.24 18.93
C GLU A 35 -4.93 8.67 17.98
N ASP A 36 -4.17 7.70 17.43
CA ASP A 36 -3.18 7.97 16.40
C ASP A 36 -3.84 8.40 15.09
N VAL A 37 -4.97 7.78 14.74
CA VAL A 37 -5.74 8.19 13.57
C VAL A 37 -6.19 9.63 13.73
N GLU A 38 -6.84 9.98 14.85
CA GLU A 38 -7.29 11.35 15.16
C GLU A 38 -6.16 12.37 15.03
N ARG A 39 -5.02 12.08 15.63
CA ARG A 39 -3.81 12.91 15.54
C ARG A 39 -3.37 13.09 14.09
N LEU A 40 -3.31 12.01 13.32
CA LEU A 40 -2.85 12.03 11.94
C LEU A 40 -3.83 12.70 10.96
N VAL A 41 -5.13 12.72 11.24
CA VAL A 41 -6.06 13.48 10.40
C VAL A 41 -5.83 14.99 10.49
N GLN A 42 -5.12 15.47 11.53
CA GLN A 42 -4.73 16.88 11.67
C GLN A 42 -3.38 17.21 11.02
N ASP A 43 -2.57 16.20 10.68
CA ASP A 43 -1.22 16.39 10.15
C ASP A 43 -1.26 16.81 8.67
N ALA A 44 -0.95 18.09 8.41
CA ALA A 44 -0.87 18.67 7.07
C ALA A 44 0.30 18.13 6.24
N GLY A 45 1.27 17.45 6.87
CA GLY A 45 2.40 16.78 6.25
C GLY A 45 1.98 15.58 5.42
N ILE A 46 0.86 14.93 5.73
CA ILE A 46 0.31 13.79 4.99
C ILE A 46 -1.02 14.12 4.30
N ILE A 47 -1.72 13.12 3.74
CA ILE A 47 -3.08 13.28 3.21
C ILE A 47 -4.07 13.03 4.34
N ARG A 48 -4.77 14.08 4.75
CA ARG A 48 -5.77 14.10 5.84
C ARG A 48 -7.07 13.41 5.44
N HIS A 49 -7.02 12.11 5.23
CA HIS A 49 -8.18 11.29 4.87
C HIS A 49 -8.24 10.07 5.77
N ARG A 50 -9.20 10.04 6.72
CA ARG A 50 -9.33 9.01 7.75
C ARG A 50 -9.24 7.58 7.18
N GLY A 51 -10.03 7.27 6.14
CA GLY A 51 -10.00 5.94 5.53
C GLY A 51 -8.65 5.53 4.93
N LYS A 52 -7.84 6.48 4.44
CA LYS A 52 -6.51 6.20 3.86
C LYS A 52 -5.48 5.98 4.98
N ILE A 53 -5.62 6.67 6.11
CA ILE A 53 -4.79 6.48 7.29
C ILE A 53 -5.07 5.11 7.91
N GLN A 54 -6.35 4.82 8.19
CA GLN A 54 -6.79 3.52 8.70
C GLN A 54 -6.40 2.35 7.78
N ALA A 55 -6.37 2.57 6.46
CA ALA A 55 -5.89 1.57 5.52
C ALA A 55 -4.42 1.21 5.72
N ILE A 56 -3.53 2.16 6.04
CA ILE A 56 -2.11 1.85 6.32
C ILE A 56 -2.00 0.94 7.55
N ILE A 57 -2.72 1.28 8.62
CA ILE A 57 -2.76 0.48 9.87
C ILE A 57 -3.32 -0.92 9.61
N GLY A 58 -4.45 -1.01 8.88
CA GLY A 58 -5.05 -2.28 8.50
C GLY A 58 -4.15 -3.13 7.60
N ASN A 59 -3.45 -2.51 6.65
CA ASN A 59 -2.51 -3.20 5.76
C ASN A 59 -1.30 -3.75 6.53
N ALA A 60 -0.80 -3.04 7.54
CA ALA A 60 0.26 -3.56 8.41
C ALA A 60 -0.21 -4.78 9.22
N ARG A 61 -1.44 -4.76 9.74
CA ARG A 61 -2.05 -5.93 10.42
C ARG A 61 -2.22 -7.12 9.46
N ALA A 62 -2.70 -6.88 8.24
CA ALA A 62 -2.83 -7.91 7.21
C ALA A 62 -1.48 -8.51 6.80
N TYR A 63 -0.47 -7.66 6.62
CA TYR A 63 0.91 -8.07 6.35
C TYR A 63 1.45 -8.98 7.46
N LEU A 64 1.34 -8.58 8.73
CA LEU A 64 1.80 -9.40 9.85
C LEU A 64 1.04 -10.72 9.97
N GLN A 65 -0.25 -10.75 9.62
CA GLN A 65 -1.02 -11.98 9.61
C GLN A 65 -0.51 -12.96 8.54
N MET A 66 -0.12 -12.47 7.36
CA MET A 66 0.50 -13.30 6.33
C MET A 66 1.82 -13.90 6.81
N GLU A 67 2.72 -13.07 7.36
CA GLU A 67 4.01 -13.52 7.87
C GLU A 67 3.84 -14.58 8.98
N ARG A 68 2.88 -14.41 9.89
CA ARG A 68 2.54 -15.39 10.93
C ARG A 68 2.02 -16.72 10.38
N ASN A 69 1.36 -16.69 9.22
CA ASN A 69 0.87 -17.88 8.54
C ASN A 69 1.96 -18.57 7.70
N GLY A 70 3.20 -18.06 7.70
CA GLY A 70 4.25 -18.57 6.83
C GLY A 70 4.04 -18.20 5.36
N GLU A 71 3.36 -17.09 5.08
CA GLU A 71 3.18 -16.52 3.74
C GLU A 71 4.05 -15.27 3.59
N PRO A 72 5.34 -15.37 3.16
CA PRO A 72 6.18 -14.20 2.95
C PRO A 72 5.54 -13.24 1.95
N PHE A 73 5.39 -11.97 2.32
CA PHE A 73 4.68 -11.01 1.49
C PHE A 73 5.38 -10.78 0.13
N ALA A 74 6.71 -10.81 0.11
CA ALA A 74 7.48 -10.66 -1.12
C ALA A 74 7.17 -11.80 -2.10
N ASP A 75 7.26 -13.05 -1.65
CA ASP A 75 6.96 -14.22 -2.48
C ASP A 75 5.51 -14.20 -2.97
N PHE A 76 4.58 -13.80 -2.09
CA PHE A 76 3.19 -13.61 -2.46
C PHE A 76 3.02 -12.64 -3.63
N VAL A 77 3.59 -11.42 -3.57
CA VAL A 77 3.43 -10.42 -4.64
C VAL A 77 4.14 -10.86 -5.92
N TRP A 78 5.34 -11.44 -5.81
CA TRP A 78 6.13 -11.89 -6.96
C TRP A 78 5.50 -13.09 -7.68
N SER A 79 4.69 -13.91 -7.00
CA SER A 79 4.00 -15.03 -7.63
C SER A 79 3.03 -14.61 -8.74
N PHE A 80 2.49 -13.38 -8.70
CA PHE A 80 1.59 -12.84 -9.74
C PHE A 80 2.30 -12.48 -11.05
N VAL A 81 3.64 -12.48 -11.06
CA VAL A 81 4.47 -12.20 -12.24
C VAL A 81 5.48 -13.32 -12.50
N ASN A 82 5.21 -14.53 -11.98
CA ASN A 82 6.11 -15.68 -12.10
C ASN A 82 7.54 -15.39 -11.62
N HIS A 83 7.67 -14.55 -10.57
CA HIS A 83 8.95 -14.15 -9.99
C HIS A 83 9.92 -13.48 -10.98
N GLN A 84 9.41 -12.89 -12.07
CA GLN A 84 10.22 -12.21 -13.08
C GLN A 84 9.62 -10.86 -13.49
N PRO A 85 10.44 -9.81 -13.67
CA PRO A 85 9.97 -8.55 -14.24
C PRO A 85 9.41 -8.74 -15.65
N GLN A 86 8.26 -8.14 -15.93
CA GLN A 86 7.66 -8.10 -17.26
C GLN A 86 8.11 -6.83 -17.98
N VAL A 87 9.04 -6.95 -18.93
CA VAL A 87 9.57 -5.82 -19.71
C VAL A 87 8.61 -5.49 -20.85
N THR A 88 8.09 -4.26 -20.86
CA THR A 88 7.19 -3.78 -21.91
C THR A 88 7.91 -3.55 -23.23
N GLN A 89 7.21 -3.73 -24.35
CA GLN A 89 7.64 -3.34 -25.70
C GLN A 89 6.93 -2.06 -26.19
N ALA A 90 6.12 -1.43 -25.32
CA ALA A 90 5.41 -0.20 -25.63
C ALA A 90 6.39 0.92 -25.98
N THR A 91 6.10 1.64 -27.06
CA THR A 91 6.89 2.79 -27.50
C THR A 91 6.32 4.11 -27.01
N THR A 92 5.05 4.11 -26.62
CA THR A 92 4.34 5.28 -26.09
C THR A 92 3.64 4.96 -24.78
N LEU A 93 3.36 6.00 -23.98
CA LEU A 93 2.64 5.85 -22.71
C LEU A 93 1.21 5.31 -22.90
N SER A 94 0.55 5.65 -24.01
CA SER A 94 -0.81 5.19 -24.35
C SER A 94 -0.91 3.69 -24.59
N GLU A 95 0.19 3.02 -24.90
CA GLU A 95 0.25 1.57 -25.07
C GLU A 95 0.44 0.84 -23.73
N ILE A 96 0.81 1.55 -22.65
CA ILE A 96 1.02 0.96 -21.33
C ILE A 96 -0.34 0.83 -20.63
N PRO A 97 -0.75 -0.38 -20.23
CA PRO A 97 -2.03 -0.59 -19.58
C PRO A 97 -2.06 -0.01 -18.17
N THR A 98 -3.21 0.48 -17.74
CA THR A 98 -3.46 0.97 -16.38
C THR A 98 -3.88 -0.14 -15.40
N SER A 99 -4.30 -1.30 -15.94
CA SER A 99 -4.51 -2.55 -15.20
C SER A 99 -4.24 -3.76 -16.12
N THR A 100 -3.91 -4.90 -15.53
CA THR A 100 -3.68 -6.17 -16.21
C THR A 100 -4.42 -7.30 -15.48
N PRO A 101 -4.64 -8.47 -16.12
CA PRO A 101 -5.18 -9.63 -15.42
C PRO A 101 -4.38 -10.00 -14.15
N ALA A 102 -3.05 -9.79 -14.17
CA ALA A 102 -2.19 -9.99 -13.01
C ALA A 102 -2.49 -8.98 -11.88
N SER A 103 -2.66 -7.69 -12.20
CA SER A 103 -3.01 -6.69 -11.19
C SER A 103 -4.41 -6.92 -10.60
N ASP A 104 -5.36 -7.38 -11.42
CA ASP A 104 -6.72 -7.70 -10.97
C ASP A 104 -6.71 -8.88 -9.99
N ALA A 105 -5.95 -9.93 -10.33
CA ALA A 105 -5.75 -11.08 -9.45
C ALA A 105 -5.06 -10.67 -8.14
N LEU A 106 -4.02 -9.85 -8.20
CA LEU A 106 -3.33 -9.32 -7.02
C LEU A 106 -4.27 -8.50 -6.13
N SER A 107 -5.04 -7.57 -6.70
CA SER A 107 -6.00 -6.74 -5.96
C SER A 107 -7.06 -7.59 -5.26
N LYS A 108 -7.62 -8.59 -5.95
CA LYS A 108 -8.58 -9.54 -5.37
C LYS A 108 -7.97 -10.35 -4.22
N ALA A 109 -6.74 -10.82 -4.39
CA ALA A 109 -6.05 -11.62 -3.38
C ALA A 109 -5.65 -10.81 -2.14
N LEU A 110 -5.23 -9.55 -2.32
CA LEU A 110 -4.95 -8.60 -1.23
C LEU A 110 -6.22 -8.26 -0.45
N LYS A 111 -7.33 -7.96 -1.15
CA LYS A 111 -8.65 -7.72 -0.51
C LYS A 111 -9.10 -8.91 0.33
N LYS A 112 -8.94 -10.14 -0.18
CA LYS A 112 -9.25 -11.38 0.56
C LYS A 112 -8.40 -11.52 1.84
N ARG A 113 -7.19 -10.96 1.87
CA ARG A 113 -6.28 -10.94 3.02
C ARG A 113 -6.47 -9.72 3.94
N GLY A 114 -7.47 -8.88 3.67
CA GLY A 114 -7.83 -7.74 4.54
C GLY A 114 -7.14 -6.42 4.20
N PHE A 115 -6.36 -6.35 3.12
CA PHE A 115 -5.78 -5.09 2.66
C PHE A 115 -6.88 -4.15 2.12
N LYS A 116 -6.67 -2.85 2.29
CA LYS A 116 -7.55 -1.77 1.85
C LYS A 116 -6.79 -0.78 0.97
N PHE A 117 -7.53 -0.10 0.08
CA PHE A 117 -6.98 0.82 -0.93
C PHE A 117 -5.93 0.15 -1.83
N VAL A 118 -6.28 -1.04 -2.34
CA VAL A 118 -5.53 -1.91 -3.26
C VAL A 118 -6.39 -2.29 -4.46
#